data_AF-A0A955VAG9-F1
#
_entry.id   AF-A0A955VAG9-F1
#
_cell.length_a   1.000
_cell.length_b   1.000
_cell.length_c   1.000
_cell.angle_alpha   90.00
_cell.angle_beta   90.00
_cell.angle_gamma   90.00
#
_symmetry.space_group_name_H-M   'P 1'
#
loop_
_entity.id
_entity.type
_entity.pdbx_description
1 polymer ?
#
loop_
_entity_poly.entity_id
_entity_poly.type
_entity_poly.pdbx_seq_one_letter_code
_entity_poly.pdbx_strand_id
1 'polypeptide(L)'
;MRRRLALAATTLALTLLAGPGCVDVGDPWYQSAEVALTVPSGPLSFDADVLTIFSRRGCITCHAAGGGGEVHFDITSAAAIARGGDDDPQPAVPCDSANSLLVEWITSCYMPYDGGPCLNDVEIATVAKWIDQGATQTYREGTCPNPPLD
;
A
#
# COMPACT_ATOMS: atom_id res chain seq x y z
N MET A 1 -40.03 -62.46 -31.51
CA MET A 1 -39.08 -61.99 -30.48
C MET A 1 -38.07 -61.06 -31.15
N ARG A 2 -38.30 -59.73 -31.15
CA ARG A 2 -37.33 -58.71 -31.58
C ARG A 2 -37.54 -57.45 -30.73
N ARG A 3 -36.59 -57.18 -29.83
CA ARG A 3 -36.48 -55.92 -29.07
C ARG A 3 -35.68 -54.91 -29.90
N ARG A 4 -36.11 -53.65 -29.96
CA ARG A 4 -35.33 -52.48 -30.43
C ARG A 4 -35.65 -51.33 -29.47
N LEU A 5 -34.78 -51.08 -28.48
CA LEU A 5 -33.71 -50.06 -28.46
C LEU A 5 -34.28 -48.63 -28.35
N ALA A 6 -34.29 -48.10 -27.12
CA ALA A 6 -34.51 -46.68 -26.84
C ALA A 6 -33.15 -45.96 -26.84
N LEU A 7 -33.00 -44.95 -27.67
CA LEU A 7 -31.84 -44.05 -27.68
C LEU A 7 -31.97 -43.05 -26.51
N ALA A 8 -30.95 -42.98 -25.66
CA ALA A 8 -30.78 -41.89 -24.71
C ALA A 8 -30.06 -40.72 -25.40
N ALA A 9 -30.71 -39.56 -25.45
CA ALA A 9 -30.12 -38.33 -25.97
C ALA A 9 -29.21 -37.70 -24.91
N THR A 10 -27.91 -37.66 -25.19
CA THR A 10 -26.90 -37.02 -24.34
C THR A 10 -26.76 -35.56 -24.77
N THR A 11 -27.13 -34.61 -23.91
CA THR A 11 -26.91 -33.18 -24.15
C THR A 11 -25.49 -32.79 -23.72
N LEU A 12 -24.70 -32.34 -24.69
CA LEU A 12 -23.36 -31.80 -24.49
C LEU A 12 -23.49 -30.32 -24.13
N ALA A 13 -23.15 -29.94 -22.89
CA ALA A 13 -23.10 -28.54 -22.49
C ALA A 13 -21.77 -27.92 -22.94
N LEU A 14 -21.86 -27.01 -23.91
CA LEU A 14 -20.73 -26.23 -24.42
C LEU A 14 -20.50 -25.03 -23.48
N THR A 15 -19.46 -25.10 -22.66
CA THR A 15 -19.04 -23.99 -21.80
C THR A 15 -18.33 -22.93 -22.66
N LEU A 16 -19.01 -21.82 -22.91
CA LEU A 16 -18.43 -20.60 -23.47
C LEU A 16 -17.47 -20.00 -22.44
N LEU A 17 -16.18 -20.06 -22.72
CA LEU A 17 -15.16 -19.27 -22.03
C LEU A 17 -15.33 -17.80 -22.44
N ALA A 18 -15.94 -17.02 -21.55
CA ALA A 18 -15.88 -15.56 -21.64
C ALA A 18 -14.44 -15.11 -21.37
N GLY A 19 -13.84 -14.41 -22.34
CA GLY A 19 -12.63 -13.59 -22.11
C GLY A 19 -12.94 -12.41 -21.20
N PRO A 20 -11.93 -11.63 -20.76
CA PRO A 20 -12.14 -10.55 -19.81
C PRO A 20 -12.93 -9.43 -20.51
N GLY A 21 -14.25 -9.45 -20.29
CA GLY A 21 -15.14 -8.34 -20.60
C GLY A 21 -14.81 -7.14 -19.71
N CYS A 22 -15.23 -5.96 -20.16
CA CYS A 22 -15.19 -4.73 -19.38
C CYS A 22 -15.67 -5.00 -17.95
N VAL A 23 -14.81 -4.71 -16.96
CA VAL A 23 -15.18 -4.84 -15.56
C VAL A 23 -16.16 -3.71 -15.20
N ASP A 24 -17.37 -4.08 -14.81
CA ASP A 24 -18.35 -3.16 -14.24
C ASP A 24 -17.93 -2.76 -12.81
N VAL A 25 -18.23 -1.51 -12.45
CA VAL A 25 -18.07 -1.02 -11.07
C VAL A 25 -19.02 -1.82 -10.17
N GLY A 26 -18.51 -2.80 -9.42
CA GLY A 26 -19.32 -3.57 -8.46
C GLY A 26 -18.94 -5.05 -8.21
N ASP A 27 -17.85 -5.56 -8.77
CA ASP A 27 -17.45 -6.96 -8.51
C ASP A 27 -16.85 -7.15 -7.09
N PRO A 28 -17.27 -8.16 -6.30
CA PRO A 28 -16.98 -8.29 -4.86
C PRO A 28 -15.51 -8.65 -4.54
N TRP A 29 -14.66 -8.79 -5.55
CA TRP A 29 -13.22 -9.02 -5.41
C TRP A 29 -12.36 -7.82 -5.80
N TYR A 30 -12.99 -6.75 -6.31
CA TYR A 30 -12.44 -5.41 -6.19
C TYR A 30 -13.09 -4.80 -4.96
N GLN A 31 -12.48 -5.05 -3.79
CA GLN A 31 -12.64 -4.11 -2.70
C GLN A 31 -12.11 -2.81 -3.27
N SER A 32 -13.01 -1.91 -3.66
CA SER A 32 -12.73 -0.50 -3.81
C SER A 32 -12.22 -0.05 -2.45
N ALA A 33 -10.92 -0.28 -2.23
CA ALA A 33 -10.13 0.42 -1.26
C ALA A 33 -10.39 1.87 -1.60
N GLU A 34 -11.25 2.49 -0.81
CA GLU A 34 -11.65 3.87 -1.00
C GLU A 34 -10.37 4.65 -1.22
N VAL A 35 -10.23 5.22 -2.42
CA VAL A 35 -9.14 6.14 -2.70
C VAL A 35 -9.25 7.20 -1.62
N ALA A 36 -8.22 7.34 -0.78
CA ALA A 36 -8.23 8.37 0.24
C ALA A 36 -8.36 9.72 -0.50
N LEU A 37 -9.52 10.37 -0.37
CA LEU A 37 -9.81 11.63 -1.05
C LEU A 37 -9.30 12.84 -0.27
N THR A 38 -8.90 12.62 0.98
CA THR A 38 -8.36 13.63 1.89
C THR A 38 -7.33 13.01 2.81
N VAL A 39 -6.34 13.82 3.21
CA VAL A 39 -5.42 13.48 4.29
C VAL A 39 -6.23 13.40 5.60
N PRO A 40 -6.00 12.40 6.47
CA PRO A 40 -6.69 12.34 7.76
C PRO A 40 -6.37 13.58 8.61
N SER A 41 -7.39 14.16 9.23
CA SER A 41 -7.21 15.28 10.15
C SER A 41 -6.68 14.79 11.50
N GLY A 42 -6.07 15.69 12.28
CA GLY A 42 -5.57 15.33 13.60
C GLY A 42 -4.22 14.59 13.62
N PRO A 43 -3.86 14.08 14.81
CA PRO A 43 -2.69 13.24 15.00
C PRO A 43 -2.83 11.88 14.29
N LEU A 44 -1.77 11.47 13.59
CA LEU A 44 -1.67 10.19 12.91
C LEU A 44 -0.98 9.14 13.80
N SER A 45 -1.30 7.89 13.53
CA SER A 45 -0.60 6.71 14.05
C SER A 45 0.04 5.94 12.91
N PHE A 46 1.14 5.26 13.22
CA PHE A 46 1.81 4.45 12.20
C PHE A 46 0.90 3.32 11.70
N ASP A 47 0.25 2.57 12.59
CA ASP A 47 -0.53 1.38 12.18
C ASP A 47 -1.79 1.73 11.38
N ALA A 48 -2.57 2.71 11.84
CA ALA A 48 -3.86 3.00 11.21
C ALA A 48 -3.69 3.76 9.88
N ASP A 49 -2.72 4.67 9.81
CA ASP A 49 -2.61 5.61 8.70
C ASP A 49 -1.52 5.20 7.71
N VAL A 50 -0.29 4.99 8.20
CA VAL A 50 0.90 4.81 7.35
C VAL A 50 1.08 3.35 6.91
N LEU A 51 1.02 2.40 7.84
CA LEU A 51 1.16 0.98 7.55
C LEU A 51 0.01 0.49 6.67
N THR A 52 -1.19 1.04 6.84
CA THR A 52 -2.33 0.77 5.94
C THR A 52 -2.00 1.15 4.51
N ILE A 53 -1.41 2.32 4.26
CA ILE A 53 -0.94 2.73 2.92
C ILE A 53 0.11 1.75 2.42
N PHE A 54 1.19 1.52 3.17
CA PHE A 54 2.28 0.63 2.73
C PHE A 54 1.81 -0.79 2.42
N SER A 55 0.87 -1.31 3.20
CA SER A 55 0.29 -2.63 2.97
C SER A 55 -0.56 -2.66 1.68
N ARG A 56 -1.41 -1.63 1.47
CA ARG A 56 -2.25 -1.52 0.27
C ARG A 56 -1.42 -1.33 -1.00
N ARG A 57 -0.31 -0.59 -0.91
CA ARG A 57 0.62 -0.36 -2.03
C ARG A 57 1.59 -1.52 -2.28
N GLY A 58 1.54 -2.58 -1.47
CA GLY A 58 2.40 -3.75 -1.61
C GLY A 58 3.86 -3.51 -1.21
N CYS A 59 4.17 -2.41 -0.53
CA CYS A 59 5.54 -2.04 -0.19
C CYS A 59 6.23 -3.10 0.70
N ILE A 60 5.46 -3.72 1.60
CA ILE A 60 5.94 -4.75 2.54
C ILE A 60 6.35 -6.07 1.84
N THR A 61 6.04 -6.25 0.56
CA THR A 61 6.51 -7.43 -0.21
C THR A 61 8.03 -7.41 -0.38
N CYS A 62 8.62 -6.22 -0.54
CA CYS A 62 10.07 -6.05 -0.68
C CYS A 62 10.71 -5.48 0.59
N HIS A 63 9.99 -4.62 1.31
CA HIS A 63 10.49 -3.88 2.48
C HIS A 63 9.97 -4.44 3.81
N ALA A 64 10.21 -5.72 4.06
CA ALA A 64 9.93 -6.36 5.35
C ALA A 64 11.23 -6.78 6.05
N ALA A 65 11.16 -7.13 7.33
CA ALA A 65 12.27 -7.74 8.04
C ALA A 65 12.79 -8.99 7.29
N GLY A 66 13.99 -8.91 6.73
CA GLY A 66 14.57 -9.96 5.87
C GLY A 66 13.95 -10.05 4.46
N GLY A 67 13.25 -9.01 4.00
CA GLY A 67 12.63 -8.89 2.68
C GLY A 67 13.64 -8.80 1.55
N GLY A 68 13.20 -9.17 0.33
CA GLY A 68 14.07 -9.33 -0.85
C GLY A 68 14.52 -8.04 -1.54
N GLY A 69 14.29 -6.86 -0.95
CA GLY A 69 14.77 -5.58 -1.48
C GLY A 69 16.27 -5.36 -1.22
N GLU A 70 16.93 -4.62 -2.10
CA GLU A 70 18.40 -4.58 -2.20
C GLU A 70 19.15 -3.81 -1.08
N VAL A 71 18.48 -3.40 0.00
CA VAL A 71 19.08 -2.54 1.06
C VAL A 71 18.63 -2.88 2.49
N HIS A 72 17.99 -4.04 2.70
CA HIS A 72 17.46 -4.50 3.99
C HIS A 72 16.60 -3.49 4.77
N PHE A 73 15.97 -2.55 4.06
CA PHE A 73 15.10 -1.54 4.64
C PHE A 73 13.73 -2.14 4.99
N ASP A 74 13.37 -2.12 6.27
CA ASP A 74 12.12 -2.63 6.81
C ASP A 74 11.14 -1.49 7.16
N ILE A 75 9.97 -1.50 6.53
CA ILE A 75 8.91 -0.50 6.75
C ILE A 75 7.71 -1.07 7.53
N THR A 76 7.85 -2.25 8.13
CA THR A 76 6.73 -2.90 8.85
C THR A 76 6.46 -2.30 10.23
N SER A 77 7.32 -1.40 10.70
CA SER A 77 7.10 -0.63 11.94
C SER A 77 7.79 0.72 11.88
N ALA A 78 7.26 1.73 12.59
CA ALA A 78 7.90 3.03 12.74
C ALA A 78 9.33 2.89 13.31
N ALA A 79 9.53 1.97 14.26
CA ALA A 79 10.84 1.69 14.83
C ALA A 79 11.81 1.07 13.82
N ALA A 80 11.34 0.29 12.85
CA ALA A 80 12.17 -0.24 11.78
C ALA A 80 12.57 0.86 10.78
N ILE A 81 11.62 1.72 10.41
CA ILE A 81 11.89 2.88 9.57
C ILE A 81 12.96 3.78 10.19
N ALA A 82 12.85 4.04 11.50
CA ALA A 82 13.82 4.84 12.24
C ALA A 82 15.20 4.19 12.38
N ARG A 83 15.33 2.86 12.22
CA ARG A 83 16.63 2.18 12.18
C ARG A 83 17.31 2.30 10.80
N GLY A 84 16.53 2.57 9.76
CA GLY A 84 17.03 2.62 8.39
C GLY A 84 17.35 1.26 7.78
N GLY A 85 17.99 1.31 6.62
CA GLY A 85 18.55 0.16 5.91
C GLY A 85 20.07 0.25 5.80
N ASP A 86 20.65 -0.55 4.92
CA ASP A 86 22.11 -0.60 4.72
C ASP A 86 22.67 0.70 4.11
N ASP A 87 21.90 1.35 3.24
CA ASP A 87 22.35 2.51 2.46
C ASP A 87 22.06 3.85 3.14
N ASP A 88 21.02 3.92 3.98
CA ASP A 88 20.65 5.14 4.71
C ASP A 88 20.17 4.82 6.14
N PRO A 89 20.81 5.43 7.16
CA PRO A 89 20.44 5.21 8.55
C PRO A 89 19.15 5.92 8.99
N GLN A 90 18.64 6.90 8.23
CA GLN A 90 17.48 7.73 8.58
C GLN A 90 16.60 8.10 7.36
N PRO A 91 15.87 7.13 6.78
CA PRO A 91 15.01 7.36 5.62
C PRO A 91 13.79 8.26 5.90
N ALA A 92 13.37 8.35 7.16
CA ALA A 92 12.40 9.33 7.63
C ALA A 92 13.05 10.23 8.69
N VAL A 93 13.21 11.51 8.36
CA VAL A 93 13.78 12.54 9.25
C VAL A 93 12.63 13.13 10.08
N PRO A 94 12.55 12.85 11.39
CA PRO A 94 11.45 13.35 12.21
C PRO A 94 11.33 14.88 12.13
N CYS A 95 10.10 15.37 12.00
CA CYS A 95 9.77 16.80 11.89
C CYS A 95 10.22 17.47 10.58
N ASP A 96 10.72 16.71 9.60
CA ASP A 96 11.23 17.25 8.34
C ASP A 96 10.97 16.29 7.17
N SER A 97 9.70 16.20 6.75
CA SER A 97 9.28 15.40 5.62
C SER A 97 9.96 15.82 4.31
N ALA A 98 10.26 17.12 4.16
CA ALA A 98 10.89 17.67 2.96
C ALA A 98 12.33 17.18 2.74
N ASN A 99 13.06 16.86 3.81
CA ASN A 99 14.41 16.28 3.74
C ASN A 99 14.44 14.76 3.99
N SER A 100 13.29 14.09 3.95
CA SER A 100 13.20 12.63 4.12
C SER A 100 13.26 11.89 2.79
N LEU A 101 14.24 11.00 2.62
CA LEU A 101 14.36 10.16 1.42
C LEU A 101 13.09 9.33 1.14
N LEU A 102 12.42 8.86 2.18
CA LEU A 102 11.16 8.13 2.05
C LEU A 102 10.13 8.94 1.27
N VAL A 103 10.01 10.25 1.54
CA VAL A 103 9.07 11.15 0.86
C VAL A 103 9.56 11.46 -0.55
N GLU A 104 10.86 11.70 -0.73
CA GLU A 104 11.46 11.93 -2.05
C GLU A 104 11.16 10.79 -3.03
N TRP A 105 11.36 9.54 -2.60
CA TRP A 105 11.24 8.36 -3.47
C TRP A 105 9.79 8.01 -3.80
N ILE A 106 8.86 8.16 -2.86
CA ILE A 106 7.44 7.97 -3.17
C ILE A 106 6.87 9.11 -4.02
N THR A 107 7.39 10.34 -3.87
CA THR A 107 6.95 11.51 -4.64
C THR A 107 7.43 11.44 -6.09
N SER A 108 8.68 11.04 -6.30
CA SER A 108 9.25 10.87 -7.63
C SER A 108 8.76 9.61 -8.35
N CYS A 109 7.95 8.78 -7.69
CA CYS A 109 7.56 7.45 -8.15
C CYS A 109 8.78 6.56 -8.48
N TYR A 110 9.90 6.77 -7.78
CA TYR A 110 11.00 5.82 -7.76
C TYR A 110 10.59 4.55 -7.00
N MET A 111 9.79 4.72 -5.95
CA MET A 111 9.08 3.65 -5.26
C MET A 111 7.57 3.79 -5.47
N PRO A 112 6.84 2.70 -5.76
CA PRO A 112 7.33 1.31 -5.82
C PRO A 112 8.22 1.02 -7.05
N TYR A 113 9.25 0.19 -6.87
CA TYR A 113 10.19 -0.18 -7.93
C TYR A 113 9.53 -1.01 -9.05
N ASP A 114 10.18 -1.07 -10.22
CA ASP A 114 9.78 -1.86 -11.40
C ASP A 114 8.37 -1.57 -11.95
N GLY A 115 7.98 -0.29 -11.93
CA GLY A 115 6.72 0.16 -12.53
C GLY A 115 5.47 -0.23 -11.73
N GLY A 116 5.63 -0.56 -10.44
CA GLY A 116 4.50 -0.59 -9.52
C GLY A 116 3.76 0.75 -9.50
N PRO A 117 2.45 0.78 -9.21
CA PRO A 117 1.67 2.00 -9.31
C PRO A 117 2.18 3.06 -8.33
N CYS A 118 2.33 4.30 -8.78
CA CYS A 118 2.72 5.45 -7.95
C CYS A 118 1.66 5.75 -6.89
N LEU A 119 2.11 6.15 -5.69
CA LEU A 119 1.20 6.66 -4.67
C LEU A 119 0.49 7.92 -5.18
N ASN A 120 -0.74 8.14 -4.72
CA ASN A 120 -1.44 9.40 -5.00
C ASN A 120 -1.03 10.49 -4.00
N ASP A 121 -1.38 11.74 -4.32
CA ASP A 121 -1.01 12.92 -3.52
C ASP A 121 -1.48 12.84 -2.06
N VAL A 122 -2.64 12.22 -1.80
CA VAL A 122 -3.19 12.07 -0.45
C VAL A 122 -2.40 11.04 0.36
N GLU A 123 -2.02 9.93 -0.27
CA GLU A 123 -1.17 8.91 0.36
C GLU A 123 0.21 9.50 0.70
N ILE A 124 0.82 10.22 -0.25
CA ILE A 124 2.11 10.91 -0.05
C ILE A 124 2.01 11.93 1.08
N ALA A 125 0.98 12.79 1.05
CA ALA A 125 0.77 13.81 2.07
C ALA A 125 0.47 13.22 3.45
N THR A 126 -0.17 12.05 3.53
CA THR A 126 -0.40 11.34 4.80
C THR A 126 0.93 10.84 5.39
N VAL A 127 1.81 10.28 4.55
CA VAL A 127 3.15 9.85 4.99
C VAL A 127 3.99 11.07 5.43
N ALA A 128 3.97 12.15 4.64
CA ALA A 128 4.68 13.39 4.99
C ALA A 128 4.18 13.99 6.31
N LYS A 129 2.85 14.09 6.49
CA LYS A 129 2.22 14.57 7.73
C LYS A 129 2.65 13.74 8.95
N TRP A 130 2.70 12.42 8.82
CA TRP A 130 3.18 11.54 9.90
C TRP A 130 4.65 11.80 10.26
N ILE A 131 5.50 12.07 9.26
CA ILE A 131 6.91 12.43 9.50
C ILE A 131 7.01 13.80 10.19
N ASP A 132 6.25 14.78 9.74
CA ASP A 132 6.20 16.13 10.34
C ASP A 132 5.61 16.13 11.76
N GLN A 133 4.87 15.08 12.12
CA GLN A 133 4.40 14.78 13.48
C GLN A 133 5.43 14.00 14.33
N GLY A 134 6.57 13.64 13.77
CA GLY A 134 7.71 13.05 14.49
C GLY A 134 8.02 11.59 14.13
N ALA A 135 7.36 11.01 13.13
CA ALA A 135 7.65 9.67 12.64
C ALA A 135 7.63 8.55 13.71
N THR A 136 6.74 8.65 14.71
CA THR A 136 6.62 7.68 15.81
C THR A 136 5.43 6.73 15.63
N GLN A 137 5.41 5.65 16.43
CA GLN A 137 4.29 4.68 16.43
C GLN A 137 2.93 5.36 16.67
N THR A 138 2.89 6.25 17.65
CA THR A 138 1.76 7.12 17.95
C THR A 138 2.28 8.55 18.09
N TYR A 139 1.47 9.54 17.71
CA TYR A 139 1.81 10.95 17.95
C TYR A 139 2.15 11.21 19.42
N ARG A 140 3.17 12.03 19.63
CA ARG A 140 3.56 12.54 20.95
C ARG A 140 3.68 14.05 20.88
N GLU A 141 2.84 14.73 21.65
CA GLU A 141 2.89 16.18 21.79
C GLU A 141 4.28 16.65 22.23
N GLY A 142 4.76 17.73 21.62
CA GLY A 142 6.09 18.29 21.90
C GLY A 142 7.26 17.61 21.18
N THR A 143 7.02 16.57 20.36
CA THR A 143 8.09 15.92 19.56
C THR A 143 8.63 16.85 18.48
N CYS A 144 7.75 17.57 17.79
CA CYS A 144 8.10 18.48 16.70
C CYS A 144 7.64 19.92 17.01
N PRO A 145 8.37 20.94 16.52
CA PRO A 145 7.90 22.31 16.56
C PRO A 145 6.79 22.52 15.53
N ASN A 146 5.59 22.89 15.99
CA ASN A 146 4.42 23.19 15.14
C ASN A 146 4.04 22.06 14.15
N PRO A 147 3.75 20.84 14.62
CA PRO A 147 3.34 19.76 13.73
C PRO A 147 1.98 20.06 13.09
N PRO A 148 1.73 19.60 11.85
CA PRO A 148 0.40 19.67 11.23
C PRO A 148 -0.59 18.76 11.96
N LEU A 149 -1.72 19.30 12.42
CA LEU A 149 -2.73 18.58 13.23
C LEU A 149 -4.16 18.71 12.67
N ASP A 150 -4.29 19.21 11.45
CA ASP A 150 -5.53 19.65 10.82
C ASP A 150 -5.84 18.89 9.52
#